data_AF-A0A821TYY2-F1
#
_entry.id   AF-A0A821TYY2-F1
#
_cell.length_a   1.000
_cell.length_b   1.000
_cell.length_c   1.000
_cell.angle_alpha   90.00
_cell.angle_beta   90.00
_cell.angle_gamma   90.00
#
_symmetry.space_group_name_H-M   'P 1'
#
loop_
_entity.id
_entity.type
_entity.pdbx_description
1 polymer ?
#
loop_
_entity_poly.entity_id
_entity_poly.type
_entity_poly.pdbx_seq_one_letter_code
_entity_poly.pdbx_strand_id
1 'polypeptide(L)'
;NDFNQLVAEEYVELFNFQGDTLDRALRKFVKQFTIIGEAQARERILHFFAARYLDCNPTTFTSVDSCHMLTCAIMLLNTDLHDRKITNKMTFQQFSDNLHELNDGNDFSKDLLKSLFNAINDEQLISET
;
A
#
# COMPACT_ATOMS: atom_id res chain seq x y z
N ASN A 1 14.40 -6.80 -16.40
CA ASN A 1 15.02 -8.08 -16.03
C ASN A 1 13.89 -9.04 -15.72
N ASP A 2 13.43 -9.77 -16.72
CA ASP A 2 12.13 -10.47 -16.66
C ASP A 2 12.13 -11.63 -15.65
N PHE A 3 13.30 -12.22 -15.39
CA PHE A 3 13.47 -13.24 -14.36
C PHE A 3 13.17 -12.71 -12.95
N ASN A 4 13.68 -11.52 -12.60
CA ASN A 4 13.42 -10.92 -11.29
C ASN A 4 11.92 -10.59 -11.10
N GLN A 5 11.22 -10.30 -12.20
CA GLN A 5 9.79 -10.04 -12.18
C GLN A 5 8.99 -11.32 -11.92
N LEU A 6 9.27 -12.39 -12.65
CA LEU A 6 8.62 -13.69 -12.45
C LEU A 6 8.85 -14.24 -11.04
N VAL A 7 10.08 -14.11 -10.52
CA VAL A 7 10.40 -14.54 -9.15
C VAL A 7 9.65 -13.69 -8.13
N ALA A 8 9.54 -12.37 -8.33
CA ALA A 8 8.79 -11.50 -7.43
C ALA A 8 7.29 -11.86 -7.45
N GLU A 9 6.72 -12.06 -8.63
CA GLU A 9 5.32 -12.46 -8.83
C GLU A 9 5.00 -13.78 -8.12
N GLU A 10 5.73 -14.86 -8.44
CA GLU A 10 5.60 -16.17 -7.77
C GLU A 10 5.80 -16.07 -6.26
N TYR A 11 6.76 -15.26 -5.81
CA TYR A 11 7.00 -15.09 -4.39
C TYR A 11 5.86 -14.31 -3.70
N VAL A 12 5.26 -13.31 -4.37
CA VAL A 12 4.06 -12.62 -3.86
C VAL A 12 2.88 -13.60 -3.75
N GLU A 13 2.72 -14.52 -4.71
CA GLU A 13 1.67 -15.55 -4.65
C GLU A 13 1.79 -16.48 -3.44
N LEU A 14 2.99 -16.68 -2.90
CA LEU A 14 3.18 -17.46 -1.66
C LEU A 14 2.62 -16.76 -0.41
N PHE A 15 2.35 -15.46 -0.47
CA PHE A 15 1.75 -14.75 0.66
C PHE A 15 0.24 -15.01 0.73
N ASN A 16 -0.21 -15.31 1.95
CA ASN A 16 -1.62 -15.37 2.28
C ASN A 16 -2.01 -14.10 3.05
N PHE A 17 -2.79 -13.23 2.40
CA PHE A 17 -3.32 -11.99 2.98
C PHE A 17 -4.80 -12.12 3.36
N GLN A 18 -5.36 -13.34 3.34
CA GLN A 18 -6.77 -13.56 3.62
C GLN A 18 -7.11 -13.13 5.05
N GLY A 19 -8.07 -12.19 5.18
CA GLY A 19 -8.52 -11.67 6.47
C GLY A 19 -7.58 -10.66 7.14
N ASP A 20 -6.44 -10.34 6.52
CA ASP A 20 -5.62 -9.20 6.92
C ASP A 20 -6.19 -7.91 6.32
N THR A 21 -6.08 -6.81 7.07
CA THR A 21 -6.31 -5.48 6.52
C THR A 21 -5.17 -5.05 5.60
N LEU A 22 -5.43 -4.11 4.69
CA LEU A 22 -4.46 -3.67 3.69
C LEU A 22 -3.14 -3.19 4.33
N ASP A 23 -3.20 -2.44 5.44
CA ASP A 23 -2.01 -2.00 6.17
C ASP A 23 -1.19 -3.17 6.73
N ARG A 24 -1.85 -4.19 7.30
CA ARG A 24 -1.17 -5.37 7.87
C ARG A 24 -0.52 -6.22 6.78
N ALA A 25 -1.26 -6.46 5.71
CA ALA A 25 -0.74 -7.18 4.54
C ALA A 25 0.48 -6.43 3.96
N LEU A 26 0.36 -5.11 3.80
CA LEU A 26 1.43 -4.27 3.28
C LEU A 26 2.65 -4.28 4.21
N ARG A 27 2.47 -4.17 5.54
CA ARG A 27 3.57 -4.29 6.52
C ARG A 27 4.32 -5.61 6.39
N LYS A 28 3.59 -6.73 6.33
CA LYS A 28 4.20 -8.06 6.14
C LYS A 28 4.99 -8.10 4.83
N PHE A 29 4.42 -7.52 3.78
CA PHE A 29 5.00 -7.50 2.46
C PHE A 29 6.29 -6.66 2.39
N VAL A 30 6.27 -5.39 2.79
CA VAL A 30 7.44 -4.49 2.76
C VAL A 30 8.55 -4.89 3.73
N LYS A 31 8.24 -5.70 4.74
CA LYS A 31 9.23 -6.27 5.67
C LYS A 31 9.99 -7.45 5.06
N GLN A 32 9.35 -8.21 4.17
CA GLN A 32 9.94 -9.36 3.50
C GLN A 32 10.60 -8.95 2.18
N PHE A 33 9.91 -8.13 1.39
CA PHE A 33 10.48 -7.40 0.28
C PHE A 33 11.04 -6.11 0.81
N THR A 34 12.33 -6.08 1.15
CA THR A 34 12.99 -4.80 1.32
C THR A 34 12.88 -4.06 -0.02
N ILE A 35 12.02 -3.04 -0.07
CA ILE A 35 11.73 -2.26 -1.26
C ILE A 35 12.96 -1.38 -1.56
N ILE A 36 14.03 -2.02 -2.01
CA ILE A 36 15.31 -1.43 -2.36
C ILE A 36 15.38 -1.39 -3.89
N GLY A 37 15.70 -0.24 -4.45
CA GLY A 37 15.92 -0.07 -5.89
C GLY A 37 15.22 1.14 -6.48
N GLU A 38 15.16 1.17 -7.81
CA GLU A 38 14.61 2.27 -8.59
C GLU A 38 13.09 2.37 -8.46
N ALA A 39 12.55 3.59 -8.58
CA ALA A 39 11.12 3.88 -8.41
C ALA A 39 10.21 2.93 -9.21
N GLN A 40 10.60 2.63 -10.46
CA GLN A 40 9.85 1.76 -11.35
C GLN A 40 9.79 0.30 -10.88
N ALA A 41 10.83 -0.21 -10.21
CA ALA A 41 10.81 -1.55 -9.65
C ALA A 41 9.86 -1.63 -8.45
N ARG A 42 9.86 -0.58 -7.60
CA ARG A 42 8.98 -0.49 -6.43
C ARG A 42 7.51 -0.49 -6.84
N GLU A 43 7.17 0.33 -7.83
CA GLU A 43 5.80 0.43 -8.35
C GLU A 43 5.30 -0.92 -8.88
N ARG A 44 6.12 -1.66 -9.64
CA ARG A 44 5.77 -2.99 -10.14
C ARG A 44 5.52 -4.00 -9.02
N ILE A 45 6.36 -3.99 -7.98
CA ILE A 45 6.23 -4.88 -6.82
C ILE A 45 4.94 -4.56 -6.04
N LEU A 46 4.60 -3.28 -5.87
CA LEU A 46 3.34 -2.87 -5.24
C LEU A 46 2.12 -3.27 -6.08
N HIS A 47 2.22 -3.26 -7.40
CA HIS A 47 1.15 -3.72 -8.28
C HIS A 47 0.88 -5.22 -8.11
N PHE A 48 1.92 -6.06 -8.04
CA PHE A 48 1.77 -7.49 -7.73
C PHE A 48 1.15 -7.73 -6.35
N PHE A 49 1.55 -6.95 -5.35
CA PHE A 49 0.94 -7.00 -4.02
C PHE A 49 -0.56 -6.67 -4.08
N ALA A 50 -0.95 -5.61 -4.79
CA ALA A 50 -2.34 -5.21 -4.93
C ALA A 50 -3.19 -6.30 -5.62
N ALA A 51 -2.65 -6.91 -6.69
CA ALA A 51 -3.30 -8.02 -7.38
C ALA A 51 -3.52 -9.20 -6.41
N ARG A 52 -2.46 -9.60 -5.70
CA ARG A 52 -2.54 -10.71 -4.74
C ARG A 52 -3.46 -10.42 -3.57
N TYR A 53 -3.45 -9.19 -3.04
CA TYR A 53 -4.32 -8.80 -1.94
C TYR A 53 -5.80 -8.89 -2.36
N LEU A 54 -6.11 -8.47 -3.58
CA LEU A 54 -7.46 -8.58 -4.14
C LEU A 54 -7.87 -10.04 -4.35
N ASP A 55 -6.97 -10.90 -4.85
CA ASP A 55 -7.25 -12.35 -4.98
C ASP A 55 -7.55 -13.01 -3.63
N CYS A 56 -6.83 -12.62 -2.58
CA CYS A 56 -7.10 -13.08 -1.21
C CYS A 56 -8.35 -12.46 -0.58
N ASN A 57 -8.74 -11.24 -1.01
CA ASN A 57 -9.82 -10.45 -0.43
C ASN A 57 -10.70 -9.79 -1.52
N PRO A 58 -11.44 -10.58 -2.32
CA PRO A 58 -12.12 -10.09 -3.53
C PRO A 58 -13.27 -9.10 -3.26
N THR A 59 -13.72 -9.00 -2.01
CA THR A 59 -14.81 -8.10 -1.60
C THR A 59 -14.35 -6.74 -1.09
N THR A 60 -13.03 -6.53 -0.94
CA THR A 60 -12.50 -5.33 -0.29
C THR A 60 -12.33 -4.16 -1.26
N PHE A 61 -11.96 -4.42 -2.51
CA PHE A 61 -11.77 -3.40 -3.55
C PHE A 61 -12.47 -3.82 -4.86
N THR A 62 -12.81 -2.84 -5.69
CA THR A 62 -13.47 -3.05 -7.00
C THR A 62 -12.50 -3.49 -8.08
N SER A 63 -11.26 -3.01 -8.03
CA SER A 63 -10.22 -3.30 -9.02
C SER A 63 -8.83 -3.37 -8.38
N VAL A 64 -7.91 -4.04 -9.08
CA VAL A 64 -6.49 -4.07 -8.72
C VAL A 64 -5.90 -2.66 -8.75
N ASP A 65 -6.31 -1.84 -9.71
CA ASP A 65 -5.84 -0.46 -9.85
C ASP A 65 -6.22 0.39 -8.64
N SER A 66 -7.46 0.29 -8.17
CA SER A 66 -7.91 0.97 -6.95
C SER A 66 -7.12 0.52 -5.71
N CYS A 67 -6.87 -0.79 -5.58
CA CYS A 67 -6.04 -1.32 -4.49
C CYS A 67 -4.57 -0.83 -4.59
N HIS A 68 -4.02 -0.76 -5.80
CA HIS A 68 -2.67 -0.26 -6.07
C HIS A 68 -2.55 1.22 -5.74
N MET A 69 -3.49 2.05 -6.19
CA MET A 69 -3.52 3.49 -5.89
C MET A 69 -3.56 3.74 -4.39
N LEU A 70 -4.43 3.02 -3.66
CA LEU A 70 -4.51 3.13 -2.21
C LEU A 70 -3.21 2.68 -1.52
N THR A 71 -2.59 1.61 -2.01
CA THR A 71 -1.29 1.13 -1.53
C THR A 71 -0.20 2.19 -1.72
N CYS A 72 -0.13 2.82 -2.89
CA CYS A 72 0.81 3.90 -3.16
C CYS A 72 0.55 5.12 -2.25
N ALA A 73 -0.70 5.49 -2.05
CA ALA A 73 -1.06 6.59 -1.15
C ALA A 73 -0.65 6.29 0.31
N ILE A 74 -0.80 5.04 0.76
CA ILE A 74 -0.33 4.60 2.09
C ILE A 74 1.21 4.71 2.20
N MET A 75 1.95 4.34 1.17
CA MET A 75 3.41 4.45 1.15
C MET A 75 3.88 5.92 1.19
N LEU A 76 3.18 6.80 0.45
CA LEU A 76 3.40 8.24 0.51
C LEU A 76 3.07 8.81 1.89
N LEU A 77 1.92 8.41 2.46
CA LEU A 77 1.51 8.81 3.81
C LEU A 77 2.54 8.37 4.85
N ASN A 78 3.06 7.14 4.76
CA ASN A 78 4.09 6.66 5.67
C ASN A 78 5.35 7.52 5.62
N THR A 79 5.77 7.88 4.41
CA THR A 79 6.94 8.75 4.22
C THR A 79 6.66 10.13 4.80
N ASP A 80 5.47 10.67 4.55
CA ASP A 80 5.06 11.98 5.05
C ASP A 80 4.97 12.05 6.59
N LEU A 81 4.39 11.03 7.21
CA LEU A 81 4.20 10.97 8.65
C LEU A 81 5.48 10.65 9.43
N HIS A 82 6.42 9.89 8.86
CA HIS A 82 7.59 9.37 9.59
C HIS A 82 8.93 9.94 9.12
N ASP A 83 9.02 10.57 7.95
CA ASP A 83 10.24 11.26 7.52
C ASP A 83 10.48 12.50 8.38
N ARG A 84 11.60 12.51 9.11
CA ARG A 84 12.00 13.61 10.00
C ARG A 84 12.23 14.93 9.26
N LYS A 85 12.42 14.90 7.94
CA LYS A 85 12.59 16.10 7.10
C LYS A 85 11.26 16.82 6.85
N ILE A 86 10.12 16.15 7.04
CA ILE A 86 8.80 16.72 6.78
C ILE A 86 8.27 17.37 8.05
N THR A 87 8.22 18.71 8.02
CA THR A 87 7.76 19.52 9.16
C THR A 87 6.24 19.59 9.24
N ASN A 88 5.57 19.62 8.09
CA ASN A 88 4.12 19.71 7.98
C ASN A 88 3.57 18.38 7.48
N LYS A 89 3.13 17.55 8.43
CA LYS A 89 2.58 16.23 8.15
C LYS A 89 1.18 16.31 7.56
N MET A 90 0.87 15.39 6.66
CA MET A 90 -0.39 15.22 5.97
C MET A 90 -1.49 14.89 6.98
N THR A 91 -2.55 15.67 6.94
CA THR A 91 -3.75 15.43 7.75
C THR A 91 -4.63 14.37 7.10
N PHE A 92 -5.52 13.75 7.89
CA PHE A 92 -6.52 12.81 7.36
C PHE A 92 -7.36 13.43 6.23
N GLN A 93 -7.69 14.72 6.33
CA GLN A 93 -8.43 15.46 5.30
C GLN A 93 -7.65 15.45 3.98
N GLN A 94 -6.37 15.84 4.01
CA GLN A 94 -5.51 15.83 2.83
C GLN A 94 -5.31 14.42 2.27
N PHE A 95 -5.15 13.42 3.14
CA PHE A 95 -5.06 12.01 2.71
C PHE A 95 -6.34 11.55 1.98
N SER A 96 -7.51 11.91 2.51
CA SER A 96 -8.79 11.61 1.88
C SER A 96 -8.99 12.36 0.57
N ASP A 97 -8.63 13.64 0.51
CA ASP A 97 -8.74 14.47 -0.69
C ASP A 97 -7.78 13.98 -1.79
N ASN A 98 -6.58 13.51 -1.42
CA ASN A 98 -5.62 12.90 -2.35
C ASN A 98 -6.14 11.58 -2.98
N LEU A 99 -7.11 10.94 -2.35
CA LEU A 99 -7.71 9.68 -2.79
C LEU A 99 -9.12 9.86 -3.39
N HIS A 100 -9.57 11.12 -3.53
CA HIS A 100 -10.85 11.46 -4.12
C HIS A 100 -10.89 11.01 -5.59
N GLU A 101 -11.96 10.32 -5.98
CA GLU A 101 -12.18 9.76 -7.33
C GLU A 101 -11.13 8.72 -7.80
N LEU A 102 -10.23 8.25 -6.93
CA LEU A 102 -9.20 7.26 -7.28
C LEU A 102 -9.65 5.79 -7.15
N ASN A 103 -10.91 5.53 -6.79
CA ASN A 103 -11.50 4.19 -6.74
C ASN A 103 -12.40 3.95 -7.97
N ASP A 104 -11.81 3.81 -9.16
CA ASP A 104 -12.53 3.69 -10.44
C ASP A 104 -13.55 4.83 -10.68
N GLY A 105 -13.17 6.07 -10.33
CA GLY A 105 -14.05 7.25 -10.41
C GLY A 105 -15.00 7.42 -9.23
N ASN A 106 -14.85 6.61 -8.17
CA ASN A 106 -15.57 6.77 -6.90
C ASN A 106 -14.60 7.07 -5.76
N ASP A 107 -15.18 7.34 -4.58
CA ASP A 107 -14.45 7.53 -3.34
C ASP A 107 -14.32 6.23 -2.54
N PHE A 108 -13.17 6.09 -1.85
CA PHE A 108 -13.01 5.05 -0.83
C PHE A 108 -13.86 5.38 0.41
N SER A 109 -14.28 4.34 1.14
CA SER A 109 -14.99 4.51 2.40
C SER A 109 -14.15 5.30 3.41
N LYS A 110 -14.74 6.35 4.01
CA LYS A 110 -14.05 7.18 5.01
C LYS A 110 -13.59 6.38 6.22
N ASP A 111 -14.33 5.35 6.62
CA ASP A 111 -13.94 4.48 7.73
C ASP A 111 -12.69 3.67 7.40
N LEU A 112 -12.60 3.15 6.16
CA LEU A 112 -11.41 2.47 5.66
C LEU A 112 -10.21 3.42 5.66
N LEU A 113 -10.36 4.60 5.04
CA LEU A 113 -9.28 5.60 4.97
C LEU A 113 -8.80 6.00 6.36
N LYS A 114 -9.74 6.19 7.31
CA LYS A 114 -9.42 6.61 8.67
C LYS A 114 -8.72 5.51 9.45
N SER A 115 -9.15 4.27 9.28
CA SER A 115 -8.48 3.10 9.86
C SER A 115 -7.04 2.99 9.35
N LEU A 116 -6.83 3.12 8.04
CA LEU A 116 -5.51 3.07 7.42
C LEU A 116 -4.64 4.23 7.90
N PHE A 117 -5.15 5.46 7.86
CA PHE A 117 -4.43 6.65 8.32
C PHE A 117 -3.95 6.49 9.77
N ASN A 118 -4.84 6.06 10.67
CA ASN A 118 -4.49 5.84 12.07
C ASN A 118 -3.46 4.73 12.22
N ALA A 119 -3.60 3.62 11.48
CA ALA A 119 -2.64 2.52 11.52
C ALA A 119 -1.23 2.99 11.11
N ILE A 120 -1.11 3.76 10.03
CA ILE A 120 0.19 4.30 9.58
C ILE A 120 0.72 5.34 10.56
N ASN A 121 -0.14 6.19 11.12
CA ASN A 121 0.28 7.18 12.10
C ASN A 121 0.79 6.55 13.41
N ASP A 122 0.17 5.46 13.85
CA ASP A 122 0.55 4.75 15.08
C ASP A 122 1.87 3.98 14.90
N GLU A 123 2.03 3.29 13.76
CA GLU A 123 3.21 2.47 13.48
C GLU A 123 3.73 2.69 12.04
N GLN A 124 5.01 2.97 11.85
CA GLN A 124 5.61 3.10 10.53
C GLN A 124 5.67 1.74 9.78
N LEU A 125 5.49 1.76 8.46
CA LEU A 125 5.53 0.56 7.61
C LEU A 125 6.94 -0.02 7.47
N ILE A 126 7.93 0.87 7.34
CA ILE A 126 9.33 0.51 7.11
C ILE A 126 10.12 1.11 8.26
N SER A 127 10.74 0.25 9.08
CA SER A 127 11.74 0.71 10.04
C SER A 127 13.09 0.73 9.33
N GLU A 128 13.67 1.91 9.12
CA GLU A 128 15.09 2.01 8.77
C GLU A 128 15.88 1.27 9.86
N THR A 129 16.40 0.08 9.54
CA THR A 129 17.29 -0.70 10.42
C THR A 129 18.67 -0.71 9.80
#